data_AF-A0A2P7MV52-F1
#
_entry.id   AF-A0A2P7MV52-F1
#
_cell.length_a   1.000
_cell.length_b   1.000
_cell.length_c   1.000
_cell.angle_alpha   90.00
_cell.angle_beta   90.00
_cell.angle_gamma   90.00
#
_symmetry.space_group_name_H-M   'P 1'
#
loop_
_entity.id
_entity.type
_entity.pdbx_description
1 polymer ?
#
loop_
_entity_poly.entity_id
_entity_poly.type
_entity_poly.pdbx_seq_one_letter_code
_entity_poly.pdbx_strand_id
1 'polypeptide(L)'
;MNPLPKAFFARPAEQVAPELIGCLLVKRQVSGELLRGVIVETEAYCQSDPACHGYRRRFPSNETLFGEPGRFYVYVSYGIHHCVKRAVTSRSSGWA
;
A
#
# COMPACT_ATOMS: atom_id res chain seq x y z
N MET A 1 19.63 -7.62 -0.92
CA MET A 1 18.31 -7.26 -0.38
C MET A 1 17.26 -7.86 -1.29
N ASN A 2 16.46 -8.80 -0.78
CA ASN A 2 15.41 -9.41 -1.57
C ASN A 2 14.10 -8.64 -1.37
N PRO A 3 13.39 -8.26 -2.44
CA PRO A 3 12.08 -7.64 -2.31
C PRO A 3 11.11 -8.64 -1.68
N LEU A 4 10.20 -8.13 -0.84
CA LEU A 4 9.12 -8.95 -0.29
C LEU A 4 8.26 -9.52 -1.43
N PRO A 5 7.93 -10.82 -1.40
CA PRO A 5 7.17 -11.46 -2.46
C PRO A 5 5.74 -10.89 -2.53
N LYS A 6 5.10 -10.96 -3.71
CA LYS A 6 3.68 -10.53 -3.85
C LYS A 6 2.76 -11.23 -2.84
N ALA A 7 3.04 -12.51 -2.54
CA ALA A 7 2.32 -13.30 -1.54
C ALA A 7 2.33 -12.67 -0.14
N PHE A 8 3.38 -11.94 0.24
CA PHE A 8 3.44 -11.21 1.51
C PHE A 8 2.32 -10.17 1.62
N PHE A 9 1.98 -9.50 0.50
CA PHE A 9 0.94 -8.46 0.44
C PHE A 9 -0.46 -9.03 0.15
N ALA A 10 -0.57 -10.31 -0.20
CA ALA A 10 -1.83 -11.01 -0.46
C ALA A 10 -2.49 -11.50 0.86
N ARG A 11 -2.48 -10.64 1.88
CA ARG A 11 -2.97 -10.92 3.24
C ARG A 11 -3.77 -9.71 3.76
N PRO A 12 -4.56 -9.86 4.84
CA PRO A 12 -5.27 -8.74 5.44
C PRO A 12 -4.34 -7.61 5.89
N ALA A 13 -4.77 -6.35 5.73
CA ALA A 13 -3.98 -5.17 6.07
C ALA A 13 -3.50 -5.16 7.53
N GLU A 14 -4.34 -5.66 8.45
CA GLU A 14 -4.07 -5.78 9.87
C GLU A 14 -2.89 -6.71 10.19
N GLN A 15 -2.61 -7.69 9.33
CA GLN A 15 -1.45 -8.58 9.47
C GLN A 15 -0.22 -7.99 8.78
N VAL A 16 -0.41 -7.42 7.59
CA VAL A 16 0.71 -6.90 6.79
C VAL A 16 1.32 -5.65 7.41
N ALA A 17 0.52 -4.73 7.94
CA ALA A 17 1.02 -3.44 8.44
C ALA A 17 2.03 -3.60 9.59
N PRO A 18 1.75 -4.34 10.69
CA PRO A 18 2.75 -4.55 11.75
C PRO A 18 4.02 -5.25 11.26
N GLU A 19 3.88 -6.22 10.35
CA GLU A 19 5.03 -6.95 9.78
C GLU A 19 5.91 -6.10 8.86
N LEU A 20 5.42 -4.94 8.39
CA LEU A 20 6.23 -4.00 7.63
C LEU A 20 7.14 -3.16 8.52
N ILE A 21 6.89 -3.06 9.82
CA ILE A 21 7.77 -2.35 10.75
C ILE A 21 9.14 -3.03 10.77
N GLY A 22 10.21 -2.24 10.61
CA GLY A 22 11.58 -2.74 10.47
C GLY A 22 11.98 -3.12 9.03
N CYS A 23 11.04 -3.19 8.08
CA CYS A 23 11.37 -3.42 6.68
C CYS A 23 12.01 -2.18 6.04
N LEU A 24 12.84 -2.41 5.01
CA LEU A 24 13.43 -1.33 4.21
C LEU A 24 12.52 -0.96 3.02
N LEU A 25 12.10 0.29 2.98
CA LEU A 25 11.55 0.91 1.79
C LEU A 25 12.70 1.44 0.94
N VAL A 26 12.85 0.90 -0.27
CA VAL A 26 13.93 1.28 -1.19
C VAL A 26 13.34 1.89 -2.46
N LYS A 27 13.81 3.08 -2.82
CA LYS A 27 13.49 3.77 -4.06
C LYS A 27 14.76 3.94 -4.88
N ARG A 28 14.75 3.43 -6.11
CA ARG A 28 15.80 3.72 -7.10
C ARG A 28 15.56 5.11 -7.68
N GLN A 29 16.55 5.98 -7.58
CA GLN A 29 16.52 7.31 -8.19
C GLN A 29 16.89 7.22 -9.68
N VAL A 30 16.56 8.28 -10.43
CA VAL A 30 16.90 8.38 -11.87
C VAL A 30 18.42 8.30 -12.10
N SER A 31 19.22 8.81 -11.16
CA SER A 31 20.68 8.71 -11.15
C SER A 31 21.23 7.29 -10.96
N GLY A 32 20.36 6.32 -10.62
CA GLY A 32 20.74 4.95 -10.28
C GLY A 32 20.99 4.72 -8.79
N GLU A 33 21.11 5.78 -7.99
CA GLU A 33 21.30 5.70 -6.54
C GLU A 33 20.09 5.08 -5.83
N LEU A 34 20.32 4.37 -4.73
CA LEU A 34 19.27 3.78 -3.91
C LEU A 34 19.01 4.62 -2.66
N LEU A 35 17.87 5.29 -2.63
CA LEU A 35 17.34 5.86 -1.40
C LEU A 35 16.68 4.75 -0.59
N ARG A 36 17.01 4.65 0.69
CA ARG A 36 16.46 3.64 1.59
C ARG A 36 16.04 4.25 2.92
N GLY A 37 14.94 3.78 3.47
CA GLY A 37 14.47 4.14 4.81
C GLY A 37 13.87 2.92 5.50
N VAL A 38 14.01 2.86 6.82
CA VAL A 38 13.34 1.83 7.64
C VAL A 38 11.92 2.31 7.91
N ILE A 39 10.95 1.42 7.71
CA ILE A 39 9.57 1.68 8.09
C ILE A 39 9.47 1.55 9.61
N VAL A 40 9.12 2.63 10.28
CA VAL A 40 8.98 2.68 11.75
C VAL A 40 7.54 2.82 12.22
N GLU A 41 6.63 3.12 11.30
CA GLU A 41 5.20 3.33 11.56
C GLU A 41 4.38 2.91 10.35
N THR A 42 3.20 2.35 10.60
CA THR A 42 2.23 1.92 9.58
C THR A 42 0.81 2.03 10.10
N GLU A 43 -0.12 2.37 9.21
CA GLU A 43 -1.57 2.31 9.47
C GLU A 43 -2.23 1.26 8.57
N ALA A 44 -3.13 0.46 9.13
CA ALA A 44 -3.91 -0.52 8.39
C ALA A 44 -5.31 0.04 8.08
N TYR A 45 -5.71 -0.02 6.83
CA TYR A 45 -7.05 0.38 6.39
C TYR A 45 -7.74 -0.79 5.69
N CYS A 46 -8.99 -1.06 6.07
CA CYS A 46 -9.84 -2.04 5.41
C CYS A 46 -10.92 -1.36 4.58
N GLN A 47 -11.42 -1.99 3.52
CA GLN A 47 -12.54 -1.45 2.72
C GLN A 47 -13.87 -1.38 3.49
N SER A 48 -13.98 -2.02 4.65
CA SER A 48 -15.10 -1.87 5.58
C SER A 48 -14.96 -0.66 6.51
N ASP A 49 -13.79 -0.02 6.53
CA ASP A 49 -13.50 1.13 7.40
C ASP A 49 -13.90 2.44 6.70
N PRO A 50 -14.78 3.27 7.29
CA PRO A 50 -15.12 4.60 6.78
C PRO A 50 -13.91 5.51 6.51
N ALA A 51 -12.79 5.32 7.21
CA ALA A 51 -11.56 6.09 6.99
C ALA A 51 -10.78 5.66 5.74
N CYS A 52 -11.16 4.55 5.10
CA CYS A 52 -10.48 4.05 3.91
C CYS A 52 -10.96 4.75 2.64
N HIS A 53 -10.02 5.14 1.78
CA HIS A 53 -10.34 5.70 0.45
C HIS A 53 -11.07 4.72 -0.47
N GLY A 54 -11.04 3.42 -0.15
CA GLY A 54 -11.81 2.37 -0.83
C GLY A 54 -13.14 2.04 -0.15
N TYR A 55 -13.59 2.80 0.84
CA TYR A 55 -14.85 2.54 1.53
C TYR A 55 -16.03 2.71 0.58
N ARG A 56 -16.74 1.59 0.33
CA ARG A 56 -17.99 1.46 -0.44
C ARG A 56 -17.96 1.86 -1.93
N ARG A 57 -16.99 2.62 -2.43
CA ARG A 57 -16.98 3.12 -3.82
C ARG A 57 -15.61 3.03 -4.48
N ARG A 58 -15.63 2.61 -5.75
CA ARG A 58 -14.48 2.63 -6.67
C ARG A 58 -14.58 3.87 -7.55
N PHE A 59 -13.51 4.65 -7.57
CA PHE A 59 -13.30 5.79 -8.44
C PHE A 59 -12.03 5.54 -9.26
N PRO A 60 -11.86 6.17 -10.43
CA PRO A 60 -10.62 6.03 -11.22
C PRO A 60 -9.36 6.36 -10.40
N SER A 61 -9.48 7.31 -9.47
CA SER A 61 -8.38 7.75 -8.61
C SER A 61 -7.98 6.72 -7.55
N ASN A 62 -8.87 5.83 -7.09
CA ASN A 62 -8.59 4.86 -6.03
C ASN A 62 -8.50 3.41 -6.53
N GLU A 63 -8.51 3.22 -7.85
CA GLU A 63 -8.56 1.91 -8.51
C GLU A 63 -7.44 0.96 -8.06
N THR A 64 -6.25 1.49 -7.78
CA THR A 64 -5.10 0.72 -7.29
C THR A 64 -5.38 -0.01 -5.98
N LEU A 65 -6.31 0.48 -5.14
CA LEU A 65 -6.72 -0.19 -3.90
C LEU A 65 -7.59 -1.44 -4.15
N PHE A 66 -8.15 -1.59 -5.36
CA PHE A 66 -8.97 -2.73 -5.77
C PHE A 66 -8.22 -3.71 -6.68
N GLY A 67 -6.99 -3.37 -7.08
CA GLY A 67 -6.16 -4.16 -7.97
C GLY A 67 -5.33 -5.23 -7.24
N GLU A 68 -4.29 -5.72 -7.94
CA GLU A 68 -3.40 -6.73 -7.39
C GLU A 68 -2.66 -6.27 -6.13
N PRO A 69 -2.41 -7.18 -5.16
CA PRO A 69 -1.64 -6.87 -3.96
C PRO A 69 -0.19 -6.48 -4.31
N GLY A 70 0.37 -5.59 -3.49
CA GLY A 70 1.75 -5.11 -3.59
C GLY A 70 1.93 -3.84 -4.42
N ARG A 71 0.87 -3.31 -5.05
CA ARG A 71 0.89 -2.02 -5.76
C ARG A 71 0.93 -0.85 -4.77
N PHE A 72 1.60 0.23 -5.16
CA PHE A 72 1.57 1.47 -4.39
C PHE A 72 0.39 2.35 -4.84
N TYR A 73 -0.44 2.74 -3.90
CA TYR A 73 -1.43 3.78 -4.05
C TYR A 73 -0.89 5.07 -3.46
N VAL A 74 -0.61 6.06 -4.30
CA VAL A 74 -0.10 7.37 -3.88
C VAL A 74 -1.16 8.41 -4.17
N TYR A 75 -1.48 9.25 -3.19
CA TYR A 75 -2.42 10.35 -3.34
C TYR A 75 -1.90 11.62 -2.70
N VAL A 76 -2.47 12.76 -3.10
CA VAL A 76 -2.14 14.06 -2.53
C VAL A 76 -3.16 14.39 -1.44
N SER A 77 -2.68 14.56 -0.22
CA SER A 77 -3.44 15.02 0.95
C SER A 77 -3.33 16.53 1.06
N TYR A 78 -4.49 17.19 1.23
CA TYR A 78 -4.62 18.66 1.33
C TYR A 78 -3.96 19.46 0.19
N GLY A 79 -3.73 18.83 -0.98
CA GLY A 79 -3.06 19.48 -2.12
C GLY A 79 -1.53 19.66 -1.98
N ILE A 80 -0.93 19.26 -0.85
CA ILE A 80 0.46 19.63 -0.52
C ILE A 80 1.31 18.39 -0.17
N HIS A 81 0.74 17.39 0.49
CA HIS A 81 1.50 16.24 0.99
C HIS A 81 1.18 14.97 0.21
N HIS A 82 2.20 14.18 -0.13
CA HIS A 82 1.98 12.86 -0.71
C HIS A 82 1.88 11.80 0.38
N CYS A 83 0.80 11.04 0.36
CA CYS A 83 0.61 9.87 1.21
C CYS A 83 0.71 8.61 0.34
N VAL A 84 1.44 7.61 0.84
CA VAL A 84 1.61 6.33 0.17
C VAL A 84 0.95 5.21 0.97
N LYS A 85 0.09 4.44 0.33
CA LYS A 85 -0.50 3.21 0.86
C LYS A 85 -0.02 2.05 0.01
N ARG A 86 0.20 0.90 0.64
CA ARG A 86 0.47 -0.35 -0.09
C ARG A 86 -0.82 -1.13 -0.21
N ALA A 87 -1.25 -1.40 -1.44
CA ALA A 87 -2.42 -2.23 -1.70
C ALA A 87 -2.15 -3.64 -1.20
N VAL A 88 -3.05 -4.13 -0.37
CA VAL A 88 -3.05 -5.47 0.20
C VAL A 88 -4.44 -6.05 0.00
N THR A 89 -4.53 -7.34 -0.28
CA THR A 89 -5.83 -7.99 -0.44
C THR A 89 -5.79 -9.40 0.12
N SER A 90 -6.80 -9.76 0.90
CA SER A 90 -7.12 -11.13 1.25
C SER A 90 -8.22 -11.73 0.35
N ARG A 91 -8.84 -10.92 -0.52
CA ARG A 91 -9.95 -11.35 -1.38
C ARG A 91 -9.48 -11.52 -2.81
N SER A 92 -9.57 -12.76 -3.30
CA SER A 92 -9.55 -13.09 -4.71
C SER A 92 -10.83 -12.59 -5.38
N SER A 93 -10.68 -11.64 -6.31
CA SER A 93 -11.56 -11.49 -7.48
C SER A 93 -13.07 -11.57 -7.24
N GLY A 94 -13.63 -10.64 -6.47
CA GLY A 94 -15.09 -10.52 -6.28
C GLY A 94 -15.67 -9.16 -6.69
N TRP A 95 -14.86 -8.28 -7.26
CA TRP A 95 -15.23 -6.90 -7.59
C TRP A 95 -14.76 -6.57 -9.01
N ALA A 96 -15.22 -7.38 -9.96
CA ALA A 96 -15.29 -7.01 -11.37
C ALA A 96 -16.63 -6.31 -11.62
#